data_AF-A0A455R4Y9-F1
#
_entry.id   AF-A0A455R4Y9-F1
#
_cell.length_a   1.000
_cell.length_b   1.000
_cell.length_c   1.000
_cell.angle_alpha   90.00
_cell.angle_beta   90.00
_cell.angle_gamma   90.00
#
_symmetry.space_group_name_H-M   'P 1'
#
loop_
_entity.id
_entity.type
_entity.pdbx_description
1 polymer ?
#
loop_
_entity_poly.entity_id
_entity_poly.type
_entity_poly.pdbx_seq_one_letter_code
_entity_poly.pdbx_strand_id
1 'polypeptide(L)'
;DWSFGIQEEGMQQAVDAARAEGAQVVVVLSHNGMDVDLKLASRVTGIDAIFGGHTHDGMPAPTVVDNAGGKTLVTNAGSNGKFLGVMDFDVKDGKVADFRYKLLPVFSNLLPSDPEMAAFIDKTRAPFLEKLSEKLAVTEGLLYRR
;
A
#
# COMPACT_ATOMS: atom_id res chain seq x y z
N ASP A 1 -14.25 18.19 17.79
CA ASP A 1 -13.12 18.64 16.94
C ASP A 1 -12.43 17.46 16.31
N TRP A 2 -12.19 17.53 15.00
CA TRP A 2 -11.45 16.52 14.25
C TRP A 2 -10.06 17.07 13.91
N SER A 3 -9.02 16.27 14.13
CA SER A 3 -7.64 16.59 13.74
C SER A 3 -7.01 15.39 13.04
N PHE A 4 -6.21 15.66 12.00
CA PHE A 4 -5.58 14.67 11.14
C PHE A 4 -4.06 14.89 11.01
N GLY A 5 -3.48 15.65 11.95
CA GLY A 5 -2.02 15.80 12.02
C GLY A 5 -1.33 14.46 12.29
N ILE A 6 -0.03 14.38 12.02
CA ILE A 6 0.77 13.19 12.33
C ILE A 6 0.84 13.01 13.84
N GLN A 7 0.30 11.90 14.35
CA GLN A 7 0.22 11.56 15.77
C GLN A 7 1.26 10.50 16.13
N GLU A 8 2.53 10.90 16.27
CA GLU A 8 3.62 9.96 16.57
C GLU A 8 3.43 9.23 17.90
N GLU A 9 3.07 9.97 18.96
CA GLU A 9 2.83 9.38 20.29
C GLU A 9 1.66 8.39 20.26
N GLY A 10 0.57 8.75 19.58
CA GLY A 10 -0.58 7.88 19.39
C GLY A 10 -0.23 6.62 18.59
N MET A 11 0.64 6.75 17.58
CA MET A 11 1.15 5.60 16.82
C MET A 11 1.98 4.67 17.71
N GLN A 12 2.91 5.21 18.51
CA GLN A 12 3.71 4.39 19.43
C GLN A 12 2.81 3.64 20.43
N GLN A 13 1.82 4.32 21.02
CA GLN A 13 0.86 3.68 21.92
C GLN A 13 0.09 2.54 21.24
N ALA A 14 -0.34 2.73 19.99
CA ALA A 14 -1.05 1.70 19.23
C ALA A 14 -0.16 0.49 18.92
N VAL A 15 1.11 0.73 18.55
CA VAL A 15 2.09 -0.34 18.31
C VAL A 15 2.37 -1.11 19.59
N ASP A 16 2.62 -0.41 20.70
CA ASP A 16 2.87 -1.02 22.00
C ASP A 16 1.68 -1.86 22.48
N ALA A 17 0.46 -1.34 22.31
CA ALA A 17 -0.77 -2.06 22.64
C ALA A 17 -0.92 -3.36 21.84
N ALA A 18 -0.73 -3.29 20.51
CA ALA A 18 -0.79 -4.48 19.65
C ALA A 18 0.26 -5.54 20.07
N ARG A 19 1.47 -5.11 20.41
CA ARG A 19 2.52 -6.02 20.93
C ARG A 19 2.15 -6.61 22.28
N ALA A 20 1.61 -5.81 23.20
CA ALA A 20 1.17 -6.27 24.52
C ALA A 20 0.03 -7.29 24.42
N GLU A 21 -0.83 -7.18 23.41
CA GLU A 21 -1.87 -8.17 23.08
C GLU A 21 -1.32 -9.45 22.41
N GLY A 22 -0.03 -9.51 22.13
CA GLY A 22 0.66 -10.71 21.62
C GLY A 22 0.94 -10.69 20.12
N ALA A 23 0.81 -9.54 19.44
CA ALA A 23 1.16 -9.44 18.02
C ALA A 23 2.65 -9.74 17.78
N GLN A 24 2.92 -10.77 16.97
CA GLN A 24 4.28 -11.14 16.55
C GLN A 24 4.77 -10.34 15.34
N VAL A 25 3.83 -9.79 14.56
CA VAL A 25 4.11 -8.86 13.47
C VAL A 25 3.15 -7.68 13.55
N VAL A 26 3.67 -6.46 13.42
CA VAL A 26 2.88 -5.22 13.38
C VAL A 26 3.12 -4.54 12.04
N VAL A 27 2.05 -4.42 11.25
CA VAL A 27 2.05 -3.74 9.95
C VAL A 27 1.16 -2.51 10.02
N VAL A 28 1.71 -1.35 9.66
CA VAL A 28 0.94 -0.11 9.54
C VAL A 28 0.44 0.03 8.10
N LEU A 29 -0.87 0.19 7.96
CA LEU A 29 -1.49 0.62 6.70
C LEU A 29 -1.58 2.14 6.72
N SER A 30 -0.79 2.80 5.88
CA SER A 30 -0.62 4.25 5.90
C SER A 30 -1.17 4.91 4.64
N HIS A 31 -1.58 6.16 4.80
CA HIS A 31 -1.84 7.08 3.70
C HIS A 31 -1.17 8.44 3.94
N ASN A 32 -0.07 8.48 4.70
CA ASN A 32 0.66 9.72 5.01
C ASN A 32 1.57 10.19 3.85
N GLY A 33 1.92 9.27 2.94
CA GLY A 33 2.90 9.51 1.88
C GLY A 33 4.29 8.99 2.24
N MET A 34 5.04 8.60 1.22
CA MET A 34 6.30 7.86 1.39
C MET A 34 7.30 8.56 2.31
N ASP A 35 7.56 9.86 2.11
CA ASP A 35 8.55 10.60 2.93
C ASP A 35 8.15 10.68 4.40
N VAL A 36 6.84 10.81 4.67
CA VAL A 36 6.33 10.85 6.04
C VAL A 36 6.39 9.47 6.68
N ASP A 37 6.08 8.41 5.93
CA ASP A 37 6.18 7.02 6.40
C ASP A 37 7.63 6.61 6.70
N LEU A 38 8.57 7.01 5.85
CA LEU A 38 10.00 6.83 6.11
C LEU A 38 10.42 7.54 7.39
N LYS A 39 9.94 8.77 7.61
CA LYS A 39 10.26 9.52 8.83
C LYS A 39 9.61 8.90 10.06
N LEU A 40 8.36 8.46 9.96
CA LEU A 40 7.64 7.76 11.03
C LEU A 40 8.35 6.46 11.41
N ALA A 41 8.75 5.66 10.42
CA ALA A 41 9.52 4.42 10.61
C ALA A 41 10.86 4.64 11.34
N SER A 42 11.49 5.81 11.17
CA SER A 42 12.73 6.13 11.91
C SER A 42 12.50 6.50 13.39
N ARG A 43 11.25 6.81 13.78
CA ARG A 43 10.90 7.38 15.09
C ARG A 43 10.05 6.44 15.95
N VAL A 44 9.11 5.74 15.34
CA VAL A 44 8.25 4.76 16.03
C VAL A 44 8.90 3.39 15.99
N THR A 45 9.05 2.79 17.16
CA THR A 45 9.66 1.48 17.32
C THR A 45 8.62 0.36 17.34
N GLY A 46 9.01 -0.86 16.97
CA GLY A 46 8.15 -2.04 17.02
C GLY A 46 7.27 -2.28 15.79
N ILE A 47 7.33 -1.42 14.77
CA ILE A 47 6.70 -1.64 13.45
C ILE A 47 7.61 -2.50 12.58
N ASP A 48 7.10 -3.62 12.06
CA ASP A 48 7.87 -4.46 11.14
C ASP A 48 7.76 -3.95 9.69
N ALA A 49 6.57 -3.51 9.28
CA ALA A 49 6.37 -2.93 7.96
C ALA A 49 5.33 -1.81 7.92
N ILE A 50 5.50 -0.91 6.95
CA ILE A 50 4.53 0.11 6.56
C ILE A 50 4.18 -0.12 5.09
N PHE A 51 2.90 -0.34 4.83
CA PHE A 51 2.31 -0.30 3.50
C PHE A 51 1.64 1.06 3.33
N GLY A 52 2.34 1.96 2.63
CA GLY A 52 1.89 3.32 2.43
C GLY A 52 1.03 3.51 1.18
N GLY A 53 0.68 4.78 0.97
CA GLY A 53 -0.14 5.26 -0.14
C GLY A 53 0.13 6.73 -0.41
N HIS A 54 -0.87 7.46 -0.90
CA HIS A 54 -0.85 8.91 -1.17
C HIS A 54 0.09 9.38 -2.29
N THR A 55 1.37 9.04 -2.25
CA THR A 55 2.41 9.55 -3.17
C THR A 55 2.54 8.75 -4.47
N HIS A 56 1.82 7.63 -4.59
CA HIS A 56 1.74 6.79 -5.80
C HIS A 56 3.06 6.13 -6.23
N ASP A 57 4.03 5.96 -5.33
CA ASP A 57 5.32 5.33 -5.65
C ASP A 57 5.17 3.83 -5.95
N GLY A 58 5.68 3.38 -7.09
CA GLY A 58 5.83 1.96 -7.39
C GLY A 58 7.20 1.47 -6.92
N MET A 59 7.26 0.82 -5.75
CA MET A 59 8.51 0.41 -5.13
C MET A 59 8.86 -1.03 -5.49
N PRO A 60 9.89 -1.32 -6.30
CA PRO A 60 10.26 -2.70 -6.67
C PRO A 60 10.81 -3.51 -5.48
N ALA A 61 11.26 -2.82 -4.43
CA ALA A 61 11.67 -3.38 -3.15
C ALA A 61 11.31 -2.40 -2.03
N PRO A 62 11.04 -2.86 -0.80
CA PRO A 62 10.81 -1.98 0.34
C PRO A 62 12.10 -1.25 0.72
N THR A 63 11.97 -0.01 1.19
CA THR A 63 13.06 0.68 1.87
C THR A 63 13.18 0.14 3.29
N VAL A 64 14.38 -0.28 3.69
CA VAL A 64 14.66 -0.69 5.06
C VAL A 64 15.09 0.53 5.86
N VAL A 65 14.36 0.85 6.93
CA VAL A 65 14.64 1.99 7.81
C VAL A 65 15.07 1.46 9.18
N ASP A 66 16.25 1.89 9.64
CA ASP A 66 16.74 1.61 11.00
C ASP A 66 16.19 2.62 12.02
N ASN A 67 15.83 2.13 13.21
CA ASN A 67 15.41 2.94 14.36
C ASN A 67 15.90 2.33 15.68
N ALA A 68 15.59 2.96 16.81
CA ALA A 68 16.05 2.52 18.14
C ALA A 68 15.57 1.12 18.55
N GLY A 69 14.50 0.60 17.95
CA GLY A 69 13.91 -0.71 18.24
C GLY A 69 14.19 -1.78 17.18
N GLY A 70 14.92 -1.46 16.11
CA GLY A 70 15.25 -2.41 15.05
C GLY A 70 15.06 -1.83 13.66
N LYS A 71 14.46 -2.62 12.76
CA LYS A 71 14.25 -2.29 11.35
C LYS A 71 12.77 -2.28 11.02
N THR A 72 12.36 -1.35 10.16
CA THR A 72 11.02 -1.28 9.57
C THR A 72 11.11 -1.26 8.05
N LEU A 73 10.29 -2.07 7.38
CA LEU A 73 10.19 -2.13 5.93
C LEU A 73 9.12 -1.15 5.43
N VAL A 74 9.44 -0.21 4.56
CA VAL A 74 8.47 0.77 4.04
C VAL A 74 8.29 0.58 2.54
N THR A 75 7.04 0.42 2.09
CA THR A 75 6.74 0.18 0.67
C THR A 75 5.41 0.80 0.23
N ASN A 76 5.33 1.12 -1.07
CA ASN A 76 4.11 1.51 -1.77
C ASN A 76 3.92 0.63 -3.03
N ALA A 77 2.68 0.42 -3.46
CA ALA A 77 2.32 -0.41 -4.61
C ALA A 77 1.86 0.40 -5.83
N GLY A 78 2.37 1.62 -5.99
CA GLY A 78 1.98 2.51 -7.09
C GLY A 78 0.56 3.05 -6.95
N SER A 79 -0.16 3.12 -8.07
CA SER A 79 -1.51 3.66 -8.14
C SER A 79 -2.33 2.99 -9.24
N ASN A 80 -3.64 3.22 -9.24
CA ASN A 80 -4.56 2.79 -10.31
C ASN A 80 -4.58 1.27 -10.55
N GLY A 81 -4.26 0.47 -9.53
CA GLY A 81 -4.22 -0.99 -9.63
C GLY A 81 -3.12 -1.53 -10.56
N LYS A 82 -2.10 -0.72 -10.92
CA LYS A 82 -1.00 -1.15 -11.80
C LYS A 82 -0.13 -2.25 -11.20
N PHE A 83 -0.02 -2.29 -9.87
CA PHE A 83 0.76 -3.28 -9.16
C PHE A 83 0.03 -3.81 -7.93
N LEU A 84 0.39 -5.04 -7.54
CA LEU A 84 0.05 -5.67 -6.28
C LEU A 84 1.35 -5.89 -5.49
N GLY A 85 1.48 -5.22 -4.35
CA GLY A 85 2.58 -5.46 -3.41
C GLY A 85 2.30 -6.69 -2.55
N VAL A 86 3.22 -7.65 -2.53
CA VAL A 86 3.13 -8.90 -1.75
C VAL A 86 4.34 -8.99 -0.84
N MET A 87 4.11 -9.15 0.46
CA MET A 87 5.16 -9.34 1.46
C MET A 87 4.90 -10.62 2.25
N ASP A 88 5.81 -11.57 2.10
CA ASP A 88 5.82 -12.82 2.85
C ASP A 88 6.78 -12.66 4.03
N PHE A 89 6.30 -12.85 5.25
CA PHE A 89 7.15 -12.83 6.46
C PHE A 89 7.46 -14.25 6.93
N ASP A 90 8.73 -14.52 7.26
CA ASP A 90 9.13 -15.69 8.05
C ASP A 90 9.18 -15.28 9.51
N VAL A 91 8.27 -15.81 10.33
CA VAL A 91 8.12 -15.44 11.75
C VAL A 91 8.62 -16.59 12.62
N LYS A 92 9.61 -16.30 13.48
CA LYS A 92 10.22 -17.27 14.40
C LYS A 92 10.40 -16.63 15.76
N ASP A 93 10.10 -17.38 16.82
CA ASP A 93 10.26 -16.95 18.21
C ASP A 93 9.64 -15.57 18.50
N GLY A 94 8.47 -15.29 17.89
CA GLY A 94 7.73 -14.04 18.09
C GLY A 94 8.27 -12.82 17.34
N LYS A 95 9.20 -13.00 16.39
CA LYS A 95 9.79 -11.90 15.59
C LYS A 95 9.90 -12.26 14.11
N VAL A 96 9.94 -11.24 13.25
CA VAL A 96 10.26 -11.42 11.82
C VAL A 96 11.74 -11.80 11.69
N ALA A 97 12.01 -13.01 11.21
CA ALA A 97 13.35 -13.53 10.98
C ALA A 97 13.86 -13.22 9.57
N ASP A 98 12.96 -13.25 8.58
CA ASP A 98 13.24 -12.94 7.18
C ASP A 98 11.97 -12.45 6.48
N PHE A 99 12.11 -11.87 5.28
CA PHE A 99 10.97 -11.50 4.45
C PHE A 99 11.27 -11.69 2.96
N ARG A 100 10.21 -11.84 2.16
CA ARG A 100 10.28 -11.77 0.71
C ARG A 100 9.27 -10.76 0.22
N TYR A 101 9.69 -9.92 -0.71
CA TYR A 101 8.83 -8.91 -1.31
C TYR A 101 8.74 -9.10 -2.82
N LYS A 102 7.54 -8.92 -3.37
CA LYS A 102 7.29 -8.84 -4.81
C LYS A 102 6.34 -7.70 -5.11
N LEU A 103 6.71 -6.85 -6.06
CA LEU A 103 5.78 -5.93 -6.71
C LEU A 103 5.29 -6.57 -8.02
N LEU A 104 4.09 -7.13 -8.00
CA LEU A 104 3.53 -7.85 -9.13
C LEU A 104 2.79 -6.89 -10.08
N PRO A 105 3.18 -6.77 -11.35
CA PRO A 105 2.43 -5.95 -12.31
C PRO A 105 1.10 -6.60 -12.70
N VAL A 106 0.04 -5.81 -12.76
CA VAL A 106 -1.29 -6.26 -13.17
C VAL A 106 -1.48 -5.95 -14.66
N PHE A 107 -1.12 -6.91 -15.51
CA PHE A 107 -1.27 -6.81 -16.96
C PHE A 107 -2.59 -7.47 -17.41
N SER A 108 -3.61 -6.66 -17.71
CA SER A 108 -4.95 -7.15 -18.09
C SER A 108 -4.99 -7.97 -19.39
N ASN A 109 -3.96 -7.86 -20.24
CA ASN A 109 -3.80 -8.65 -21.45
C ASN A 109 -3.12 -10.00 -21.21
N LEU A 110 -2.55 -10.23 -20.02
CA LEU A 110 -1.86 -11.48 -19.66
C LEU A 110 -2.54 -12.24 -18.52
N LEU A 111 -3.44 -11.58 -17.77
CA LEU A 111 -4.16 -12.15 -16.64
C LEU A 111 -5.65 -12.22 -16.96
N PRO A 112 -6.32 -13.38 -16.77
CA PRO A 112 -7.76 -13.45 -16.91
C PRO A 112 -8.43 -12.57 -15.86
N SER A 113 -9.48 -11.84 -16.25
CA SER A 113 -10.33 -11.12 -15.31
C SER A 113 -11.14 -12.11 -14.48
N ASP A 114 -11.34 -11.80 -13.19
CA ASP A 114 -12.29 -12.52 -12.36
C ASP A 114 -13.72 -12.37 -12.95
N PRO A 115 -14.44 -13.48 -13.21
CA PRO A 115 -15.73 -13.44 -13.89
C PRO A 115 -16.84 -12.76 -13.08
N GLU A 116 -16.81 -12.88 -11.74
CA GLU A 116 -17.82 -12.26 -10.88
C GLU A 116 -17.62 -10.74 -10.83
N MET A 117 -16.37 -10.29 -10.70
CA MET A 117 -16.03 -8.87 -10.73
C MET A 117 -16.32 -8.24 -12.09
N ALA A 118 -16.02 -8.94 -13.19
CA ALA A 118 -16.37 -8.48 -14.54
C ALA A 118 -17.89 -8.27 -14.68
N ALA A 119 -18.69 -9.26 -14.28
CA ALA A 119 -20.15 -9.15 -14.30
C ALA A 119 -20.67 -8.01 -13.40
N PHE A 120 -20.05 -7.79 -12.23
CA PHE A 120 -20.39 -6.68 -11.35
C PHE A 120 -20.08 -5.32 -11.99
N ILE A 121 -18.92 -5.17 -12.63
CA ILE A 121 -18.53 -3.94 -13.33
C ILE A 121 -19.50 -3.65 -14.48
N ASP A 122 -19.82 -4.66 -15.29
CA ASP A 122 -20.74 -4.52 -16.42
C ASP A 122 -22.11 -4.08 -15.96
N LYS A 123 -22.66 -4.75 -14.93
CA LYS A 123 -23.94 -4.38 -14.32
C LYS A 123 -23.92 -2.95 -13.78
N THR A 124 -22.85 -2.57 -13.09
CA THR A 124 -22.72 -1.24 -12.47
C THR A 124 -22.61 -0.13 -13.51
N ARG A 125 -21.90 -0.38 -14.62
CA ARG A 125 -21.70 0.60 -15.70
C ARG A 125 -22.86 0.67 -16.68
N ALA A 126 -23.68 -0.37 -16.80
CA ALA A 126 -24.76 -0.46 -17.77
C ALA A 126 -25.66 0.80 -17.85
N PRO A 127 -26.13 1.41 -16.73
CA PRO A 127 -26.97 2.61 -16.80
C PRO A 127 -26.26 3.86 -17.33
N PHE A 128 -24.92 3.86 -17.37
CA PHE A 128 -24.09 5.02 -17.72
C PHE A 128 -23.28 4.78 -19.00
N LEU A 129 -23.43 3.62 -19.64
CA LEU A 129 -22.52 3.16 -20.68
C LEU A 129 -22.47 4.10 -21.89
N GLU A 130 -23.61 4.66 -22.28
CA GLU A 130 -23.70 5.65 -23.36
C GLU A 130 -22.80 6.87 -23.07
N LYS A 131 -22.95 7.46 -21.87
CA LYS A 131 -22.15 8.62 -21.45
C LYS A 131 -20.66 8.28 -21.24
N LEU A 132 -20.36 7.13 -20.64
CA LEU A 132 -18.98 6.71 -20.38
C LEU A 132 -18.21 6.37 -21.67
N SER A 133 -18.92 6.03 -22.75
CA SER A 133 -18.34 5.63 -24.03
C SER A 133 -18.46 6.71 -25.11
N GLU A 134 -19.03 7.87 -24.78
CA GLU A 134 -19.19 8.99 -25.72
C GLU A 134 -17.81 9.46 -26.20
N LYS A 135 -17.61 9.42 -27.53
CA LYS A 135 -16.37 9.89 -28.14
C LYS A 135 -16.37 11.42 -28.21
N LEU A 136 -15.64 12.07 -27.30
CA LEU A 136 -15.54 13.53 -27.24
C LEU A 136 -14.52 14.12 -28.22
N ALA A 137 -13.35 13.48 -28.37
CA ALA A 137 -12.27 13.94 -29.23
C ALA A 137 -11.30 12.79 -29.60
N VAL A 138 -10.38 13.05 -30.53
CA VAL A 138 -9.24 12.17 -30.87
C VAL A 138 -7.95 12.96 -30.65
N THR A 139 -6.96 12.34 -30.01
CA THR A 139 -5.60 12.90 -29.85
C THR A 139 -4.64 12.25 -30.85
N GLU A 140 -3.76 13.03 -31.45
CA GLU A 140 -2.67 12.54 -32.32
C GLU A 140 -1.39 12.22 -31.53
N GLY A 141 -1.34 12.56 -30.24
CA GLY A 141 -0.20 12.36 -29.36
C GLY A 141 -0.54 11.74 -28.00
N LEU A 142 0.49 11.45 -27.21
CA LEU A 142 0.36 10.88 -25.87
C LEU A 142 -0.13 11.93 -24.86
N LEU A 143 -1.27 11.65 -24.22
CA LEU A 143 -1.75 12.41 -23.06
C LEU A 143 -1.42 11.63 -21.79
N TYR A 144 -0.66 12.23 -20.88
CA TYR A 144 -0.29 11.57 -19.62
C TYR A 144 -0.56 12.47 -18.41
N ARG A 145 -1.04 11.82 -17.35
CA ARG A 145 -0.96 12.31 -15.98
C ARG A 145 -0.30 11.21 -15.17
N ARG A 146 0.70 11.60 -14.38
CA ARG A 146 1.40 10.69 -13.48
C ARG A 146 0.48 10.30 -12.32
#